data_AF-A0A699ZJ00-F1
#
_entry.id   AF-A0A699ZJ00-F1
#
_cell.length_a   1.000
_cell.length_b   1.000
_cell.length_c   1.000
_cell.angle_alpha   90.00
_cell.angle_beta   90.00
_cell.angle_gamma   90.00
#
_symmetry.space_group_name_H-M   'P 1'
#
loop_
_entity.id
_entity.type
_entity.pdbx_description
1 polymer ?
#
loop_
_entity_poly.entity_id
_entity_poly.type
_entity_poly.pdbx_seq_one_letter_code
_entity_poly.pdbx_strand_id
1 'polypeptide(L)'
;MQTDEVDMGMTYEELSVYGRLRKIARCGPVAMFLRCMDMWHDRLAPSVVAAKVKHFFTHYAINRHKTTVLTPSYHAESYSPDDNRFDHRQFLYNIRWPWQYRRIDELVKEMETS
;
A
#
# COMPACT_ATOMS: atom_id res chain seq x y z
N MET A 1 -22.49 5.61 13.82
CA MET A 1 -22.21 4.31 13.19
C MET A 1 -20.74 4.29 12.82
N GLN A 2 -20.03 3.23 13.18
CA GLN A 2 -18.67 2.95 12.71
C GLN A 2 -18.79 2.38 11.28
N THR A 3 -17.98 2.86 10.35
CA THR A 3 -18.00 2.43 8.94
C THR A 3 -16.71 1.68 8.63
N ASP A 4 -16.75 0.69 7.73
CA ASP A 4 -15.60 -0.15 7.39
C ASP A 4 -14.35 0.64 6.97
N GLU A 5 -14.52 1.77 6.28
CA GLU A 5 -13.40 2.66 5.90
C GLU A 5 -12.69 3.29 7.10
N VAL A 6 -13.43 3.58 8.17
CA VAL A 6 -12.86 4.10 9.42
C VAL A 6 -12.03 3.01 10.10
N ASP A 7 -12.51 1.76 10.08
CA ASP A 7 -11.79 0.62 10.64
C ASP A 7 -10.55 0.25 9.83
N MET A 8 -10.60 0.37 8.50
CA MET A 8 -9.43 0.19 7.64
C MET A 8 -8.43 1.35 7.74
N GLY A 9 -8.88 2.54 8.15
CA GLY A 9 -8.07 3.77 8.19
C GLY A 9 -7.71 4.31 6.80
N MET A 10 -8.43 3.87 5.76
CA MET A 10 -8.23 4.23 4.35
C MET A 10 -9.56 4.12 3.60
N THR A 11 -9.77 5.01 2.63
CA THR A 11 -10.97 4.97 1.77
C THR A 11 -10.84 3.90 0.69
N TYR A 12 -11.97 3.47 0.13
CA TYR A 12 -11.99 2.55 -1.02
C TYR A 12 -11.31 3.14 -2.26
N GLU A 13 -11.38 4.46 -2.45
CA GLU A 13 -10.68 5.15 -3.54
C GLU A 13 -9.15 5.00 -3.39
N GLU A 14 -8.64 5.26 -2.19
CA GLU A 14 -7.22 5.10 -1.87
C GLU A 14 -6.77 3.64 -2.02
N LEU A 15 -7.55 2.68 -1.51
CA LEU A 15 -7.26 1.25 -1.65
C LEU A 15 -7.20 0.82 -3.12
N SER A 16 -8.06 1.37 -3.97
CA SER A 16 -8.06 1.11 -5.41
C SER A 16 -6.76 1.61 -6.07
N VAL A 17 -6.30 2.81 -5.69
CA VAL A 17 -5.02 3.37 -6.14
C VAL A 17 -3.85 2.49 -5.68
N TYR A 18 -3.78 2.13 -4.40
CA TYR A 18 -2.71 1.28 -3.87
C TYR A 18 -2.67 -0.10 -4.54
N GLY A 19 -3.83 -0.71 -4.78
CA GLY A 19 -3.96 -2.00 -5.45
C GLY A 19 -3.34 -1.97 -6.86
N ARG A 20 -3.71 -0.97 -7.67
CA ARG A 20 -3.15 -0.77 -9.02
C ARG A 20 -1.65 -0.49 -8.99
N LEU A 21 -1.19 0.42 -8.12
CA LEU A 21 0.23 0.75 -8.01
C LEU A 21 1.07 -0.47 -7.59
N ARG A 22 0.60 -1.26 -6.61
CA ARG A 22 1.30 -2.46 -6.13
C ARG A 22 1.39 -3.57 -7.18
N LYS A 23 0.29 -3.82 -7.89
CA LYS A 23 0.16 -5.00 -8.77
C LYS A 23 0.52 -4.70 -10.22
N ILE A 24 -0.05 -3.64 -10.79
CA ILE A 24 0.10 -3.29 -12.21
C ILE A 24 1.39 -2.49 -12.41
N ALA A 25 1.57 -1.40 -11.66
CA ALA A 25 2.76 -0.56 -11.75
C ALA A 25 3.98 -1.13 -11.01
N ARG A 26 3.81 -2.27 -10.32
CA ARG A 26 4.86 -2.99 -9.58
C ARG A 26 5.61 -2.13 -8.56
N CYS A 27 4.93 -1.16 -7.96
CA CYS A 27 5.51 -0.26 -6.97
C CYS A 27 5.63 -0.95 -5.60
N GLY A 28 6.86 -1.02 -5.06
CA GLY A 28 7.10 -1.25 -3.64
C GLY A 28 6.85 0.02 -2.80
N PRO A 29 7.09 -0.02 -1.47
CA PRO A 29 6.72 1.10 -0.58
C PRO A 29 7.30 2.46 -0.99
N VAL A 30 8.60 2.52 -1.30
CA VAL A 30 9.26 3.78 -1.69
C VAL A 30 8.75 4.30 -3.03
N ALA A 31 8.61 3.41 -4.03
CA ALA A 31 8.11 3.79 -5.34
C ALA A 31 6.64 4.23 -5.29
N MET A 32 5.81 3.57 -4.45
CA MET A 32 4.43 3.95 -4.25
C MET A 32 4.33 5.32 -3.58
N PHE A 33 5.15 5.60 -2.57
CA PHE A 33 5.23 6.94 -1.95
C PHE A 33 5.50 8.03 -2.99
N LEU A 34 6.52 7.88 -3.83
CA LEU A 34 6.85 8.87 -4.86
C LEU A 34 5.71 9.06 -5.88
N ARG A 35 5.04 7.98 -6.28
CA ARG A 35 3.87 8.05 -7.19
C ARG A 35 2.66 8.71 -6.54
N CYS A 36 2.38 8.40 -5.28
CA CYS A 36 1.30 9.07 -4.55
C CYS A 36 1.61 10.55 -4.32
N MET A 37 2.87 10.91 -4.09
CA MET A 37 3.28 12.31 -4.01
C MET A 37 3.00 13.05 -5.30
N ASP A 38 3.39 12.50 -6.45
CA ASP A 38 3.09 13.08 -7.77
C ASP A 38 1.57 13.31 -7.96
N MET A 39 0.75 12.33 -7.53
CA MET A 39 -0.71 12.40 -7.65
C MET A 39 -1.41 13.33 -6.66
N TRP A 40 -0.87 13.53 -5.46
CA TRP A 40 -1.56 14.20 -4.34
C TRP A 40 -0.80 15.40 -3.75
N HIS A 41 0.30 15.85 -4.36
CA HIS A 41 1.13 16.95 -3.87
C HIS A 41 0.35 18.26 -3.67
N ASP A 42 -0.74 18.47 -4.40
CA ASP A 42 -1.62 19.64 -4.31
C ASP A 42 -2.55 19.60 -3.08
N ARG A 43 -2.76 18.42 -2.50
CA ARG A 43 -3.79 18.18 -1.45
C ARG A 43 -3.23 17.70 -0.13
N LEU A 44 -2.11 16.97 -0.14
CA LEU A 44 -1.57 16.30 1.03
C LEU A 44 -0.08 16.60 1.23
N ALA A 45 0.31 16.84 2.48
CA ALA A 45 1.70 17.01 2.85
C ALA A 45 2.49 15.68 2.71
N PRO A 46 3.81 15.74 2.43
CA PRO A 46 4.64 14.54 2.29
C PRO A 46 4.56 13.57 3.46
N SER A 47 4.59 14.09 4.69
CA SER A 47 4.43 13.30 5.92
C SER A 47 3.10 12.54 6.00
N VAL A 48 2.00 13.12 5.50
CA VAL A 48 0.68 12.48 5.48
C VAL A 48 0.64 11.34 4.45
N VAL A 49 1.17 11.57 3.24
CA VAL A 49 1.25 10.52 2.20
C VAL A 49 2.14 9.37 2.68
N ALA A 50 3.27 9.68 3.32
CA ALA A 50 4.15 8.67 3.91
C ALA A 50 3.44 7.82 4.96
N ALA A 51 2.68 8.44 5.87
CA ALA A 51 1.90 7.73 6.88
C ALA A 51 0.88 6.78 6.24
N LYS A 52 0.15 7.23 5.23
CA LYS A 52 -0.84 6.41 4.50
C LYS A 52 -0.19 5.21 3.80
N VAL A 53 0.91 5.42 3.09
CA VAL A 53 1.64 4.33 2.39
C VAL A 53 2.21 3.31 3.39
N LYS A 54 2.79 3.77 4.51
CA LYS A 54 3.28 2.90 5.58
C LYS A 54 2.13 2.11 6.21
N HIS A 55 0.98 2.74 6.45
CA HIS A 55 -0.21 2.08 7.00
C HIS A 55 -0.71 0.96 6.09
N PHE A 56 -0.81 1.23 4.78
CA PHE A 56 -1.17 0.23 3.77
C PHE A 56 -0.21 -0.98 3.77
N PHE A 57 1.10 -0.75 3.65
CA PHE A 57 2.07 -1.86 3.56
C PHE A 57 2.20 -2.66 4.86
N THR A 58 1.96 -2.03 6.01
CA THR A 58 1.93 -2.71 7.31
C THR A 58 0.74 -3.67 7.38
N HIS A 59 -0.47 -3.19 7.06
CA HIS A 59 -1.67 -4.03 7.08
C HIS A 59 -1.65 -5.09 5.98
N TYR A 60 -1.11 -4.77 4.81
CA TYR A 60 -0.87 -5.74 3.74
C TYR A 60 0.06 -6.86 4.21
N ALA A 61 1.20 -6.53 4.83
CA ALA A 61 2.17 -7.50 5.32
C ALA A 61 1.59 -8.38 6.44
N ILE A 62 0.91 -7.78 7.43
CA ILE A 62 0.26 -8.50 8.54
C ILE A 62 -0.77 -9.49 8.00
N ASN A 63 -1.62 -9.05 7.06
CA ASN A 63 -2.76 -9.83 6.62
C ASN A 63 -2.50 -10.72 5.40
N ARG A 64 -1.29 -10.71 4.81
CA ARG A 64 -1.03 -11.48 3.58
C ARG A 64 -1.28 -12.97 3.74
N HIS A 65 -1.00 -13.54 4.90
CA HIS A 65 -1.31 -14.95 5.18
C HIS A 65 -2.79 -15.31 4.96
N LYS A 66 -3.73 -14.35 5.08
CA LYS A 66 -5.15 -14.61 4.82
C LYS A 66 -5.43 -14.91 3.35
N THR A 67 -4.60 -14.42 2.42
CA THR A 67 -4.82 -14.65 0.99
C THR A 67 -4.39 -16.04 0.54
N THR A 68 -3.60 -16.77 1.33
CA THR A 68 -3.16 -18.14 0.97
C THR A 68 -4.28 -19.17 1.17
N VAL A 69 -5.26 -18.86 2.02
CA VAL A 69 -6.43 -19.72 2.33
C VAL A 69 -7.74 -19.13 1.81
N LEU A 70 -7.67 -18.07 0.99
CA LEU A 70 -8.85 -17.39 0.47
C LEU A 70 -9.61 -18.29 -0.52
N THR A 71 -10.94 -18.29 -0.42
CA THR A 71 -11.81 -19.01 -1.35
C THR A 71 -11.53 -18.57 -2.79
N PRO A 72 -11.38 -19.52 -3.74
CA PRO A 72 -11.25 -19.19 -5.16
C PRO A 72 -12.38 -18.27 -5.62
N SER A 73 -12.04 -17.23 -6.38
CA SER A 73 -12.98 -16.20 -6.83
C SER A 73 -12.90 -15.98 -8.33
N TYR A 74 -13.95 -15.42 -8.91
CA TYR A 74 -13.97 -15.04 -10.32
C TYR A 74 -12.98 -13.90 -10.58
N HIS A 75 -12.19 -14.02 -11.65
CA HIS A 75 -11.22 -12.99 -12.03
C HIS A 75 -11.90 -11.88 -12.82
N ALA A 76 -12.12 -10.73 -12.19
CA ALA A 76 -12.71 -9.54 -12.83
C ALA A 76 -11.74 -8.35 -12.95
N GLU A 77 -10.72 -8.28 -12.10
CA GLU A 77 -9.84 -7.11 -11.94
C GLU A 77 -8.36 -7.51 -12.10
N SER A 78 -7.61 -6.78 -12.93
CA SER A 78 -6.20 -7.08 -13.21
C SER A 78 -5.26 -6.86 -12.01
N TYR A 79 -5.72 -6.16 -10.97
CA TYR A 79 -4.95 -5.95 -9.73
C TYR A 79 -5.28 -6.96 -8.61
N SER A 80 -6.04 -8.02 -8.92
CA SER A 80 -6.44 -9.04 -7.94
C SER A 80 -5.26 -9.56 -7.10
N PRO A 81 -5.42 -9.70 -5.77
CA PRO A 81 -4.38 -10.19 -4.87
C PRO A 81 -4.36 -11.73 -4.75
N ASP A 82 -5.08 -12.47 -5.60
CA ASP A 82 -5.18 -13.94 -5.56
C ASP A 82 -3.80 -14.62 -5.66
N ASP A 83 -3.37 -15.20 -4.54
CA ASP A 83 -2.06 -15.83 -4.36
C ASP A 83 -1.95 -17.20 -5.05
N ASN A 84 -3.09 -17.85 -5.33
CA ASN A 84 -3.11 -19.20 -5.91
C ASN A 84 -2.78 -19.24 -7.41
N ARG A 85 -2.98 -18.13 -8.13
CA ARG A 85 -2.85 -18.10 -9.60
C ARG A 85 -2.18 -16.85 -10.16
N PHE A 86 -2.45 -15.68 -9.60
CA PHE A 86 -2.17 -14.41 -10.28
C PHE A 86 -1.16 -13.54 -9.56
N ASP A 87 -0.94 -13.71 -8.25
CA ASP A 87 -0.06 -12.87 -7.45
C ASP A 87 0.78 -13.66 -6.45
N HIS A 88 1.61 -14.59 -6.94
CA HIS A 88 2.54 -15.34 -6.09
C HIS A 88 3.50 -14.40 -5.36
N ARG A 89 3.37 -14.33 -4.03
CA ARG A 89 4.28 -13.54 -3.19
C ARG A 89 4.59 -14.27 -1.89
N GLN A 90 5.59 -13.77 -1.17
CA GLN A 90 5.80 -14.18 0.22
C GLN A 90 4.54 -13.87 1.03
N PHE A 91 4.28 -14.68 2.06
CA PHE A 91 3.18 -14.45 3.01
C PHE A 91 3.68 -14.12 4.42
N LEU A 92 4.95 -14.42 4.72
CA LEU A 92 5.63 -14.03 5.96
C LEU A 92 6.58 -12.86 5.69
N TYR A 93 6.14 -11.64 5.99
CA TYR A 93 6.94 -10.43 5.82
C TYR A 93 7.49 -9.90 7.14
N ASN A 94 8.60 -9.16 7.07
CA ASN A 94 8.96 -8.22 8.13
C ASN A 94 8.04 -6.99 8.04
N ILE A 95 7.03 -6.95 8.91
CA ILE A 95 6.00 -5.89 8.94
C ILE A 95 6.56 -4.49 9.18
N ARG A 96 7.79 -4.37 9.69
CA ARG A 96 8.41 -3.08 9.99
C ARG A 96 9.08 -2.43 8.78
N TRP A 97 9.28 -3.18 7.69
CA TRP A 97 9.90 -2.69 6.44
C TRP A 97 11.06 -1.70 6.68
N PRO A 98 12.09 -2.10 7.46
CA PRO A 98 12.98 -1.16 8.14
C PRO A 98 13.79 -0.28 7.18
N TRP A 99 14.20 -0.85 6.04
CA TRP A 99 14.95 -0.09 5.04
C TRP A 99 14.02 0.85 4.26
N GLN A 100 12.87 0.35 3.84
CA GLN A 100 11.93 1.10 3.01
C GLN A 100 11.34 2.29 3.78
N TYR A 101 10.96 2.09 5.04
CA TYR A 101 10.36 3.13 5.86
C TYR A 101 11.38 4.22 6.20
N ARG A 102 12.62 3.84 6.50
CA ARG A 102 13.72 4.80 6.68
C ARG A 102 13.94 5.63 5.42
N ARG A 103 13.96 5.00 4.25
CA ARG A 103 14.14 5.73 2.98
C ARG A 103 12.99 6.69 2.70
N ILE A 104 11.76 6.33 3.03
CA ILE A 104 10.60 7.25 2.95
C ILE A 104 10.80 8.43 3.90
N ASP A 105 11.22 8.20 5.14
CA ASP A 105 11.43 9.28 6.11
C ASP A 105 12.54 10.25 5.68
N GLU A 106 13.60 9.75 5.05
CA GLU A 106 14.64 10.61 4.44
C GLU A 106 14.06 11.48 3.32
N LEU A 107 13.30 10.89 2.40
CA LEU A 107 12.67 11.61 1.29
C LEU A 107 11.65 12.67 1.77
N VAL A 108 10.87 12.36 2.81
CA VAL A 108 9.94 13.31 3.41
C VAL A 108 10.69 14.53 3.95
N LYS A 109 11.82 14.31 4.66
CA LYS A 109 12.65 15.42 5.16
C LYS A 109 13.24 16.26 4.03
N GLU A 110 13.73 15.62 2.96
CA GLU A 110 14.25 16.31 1.78
C GLU A 110 13.17 17.20 1.13
N MET A 111 11.93 16.70 1.02
CA MET A 111 10.80 17.41 0.43
C MET A 111 10.25 18.54 1.31
N GLU A 112 10.28 18.39 2.65
CA GLU A 112 9.78 19.41 3.58
C GLU A 112 10.82 20.52 3.85
N THR A 113 12.09 20.28 3.54
CA THR A 113 13.18 21.27 3.68
C THR A 113 13.34 22.15 2.43
N SER A 114 12.80 21.71 1.29
CA SER A 114 12.87 22.41 -0.01
C SER A 114 11.69 23.35 -0.20
#